data_AF-A0A0D1LV86-F1
#
_entry.id   AF-A0A0D1LV86-F1
#
_cell.length_a   1.000
_cell.length_b   1.000
_cell.length_c   1.000
_cell.angle_alpha   90.00
_cell.angle_beta   90.00
_cell.angle_gamma   90.00
#
_symmetry.space_group_name_H-M   'P 1'
#
loop_
_entity.id
_entity.type
_entity.pdbx_description
1 polymer ?
#
loop_
_entity_poly.entity_id
_entity_poly.type
_entity_poly.pdbx_seq_one_letter_code
_entity_poly.pdbx_strand_id
1 'polypeptide(L)'
;MQAAVNSRLGHYTKTPFLASAISFCLGSLFLLIALYLTGDHIGFDLSVFQNKPWWLWTAGITGAFSLTVNVLVFPKLGSIQTALLPIVGQIIMGLTIDQFGLFNAPVSQIKLIKVVGVLFVIAGMLLTVLFGSKNKRSQITTKSKYAWQFLAILSGLVFGMQIAINGQAGIAMGSPVKVTLLAFVVGSFLLIGISRLTGTPIRERLKDVKIGLKTDRWILLGGIFGA
;
A
#
# COMPACT_ATOMS: atom_id res chain seq x y z
N MET A 1 0.66 -9.02 5.55
CA MET A 1 1.93 -9.56 6.11
C MET A 1 3.12 -8.63 5.83
N GLN A 2 3.25 -8.06 4.63
CA GLN A 2 4.31 -7.09 4.28
C GLN A 2 4.55 -5.98 5.33
N ALA A 3 3.49 -5.37 5.87
CA ALA A 3 3.62 -4.31 6.88
C ALA A 3 4.34 -4.78 8.17
N ALA A 4 4.09 -6.01 8.63
CA ALA A 4 4.77 -6.58 9.79
C ALA A 4 6.25 -6.87 9.48
N VAL A 5 6.54 -7.38 8.28
CA VAL A 5 7.91 -7.60 7.81
C VAL A 5 8.68 -6.29 7.69
N ASN A 6 8.10 -5.28 7.05
CA ASN A 6 8.72 -3.96 6.92
C ASN A 6 8.92 -3.27 8.27
N SER A 7 8.01 -3.49 9.23
CA SER A 7 8.19 -3.00 10.60
C SER A 7 9.40 -3.67 11.28
N ARG A 8 9.54 -4.99 11.16
CA ARG A 8 10.70 -5.72 11.70
C ARG A 8 12.00 -5.31 11.02
N LEU A 9 12.01 -5.21 9.69
CA LEU A 9 13.15 -4.74 8.92
C LEU A 9 13.53 -3.30 9.30
N GLY A 10 12.53 -2.46 9.57
CA GLY A 10 12.65 -1.10 10.11
C GLY A 10 13.45 -1.01 11.41
N HIS A 11 13.44 -2.06 12.24
CA HIS A 11 14.23 -2.13 13.47
C HIS A 11 15.74 -2.18 13.19
N TYR A 12 16.15 -2.80 12.07
CA TYR A 12 17.54 -2.88 11.64
C TYR A 12 17.95 -1.67 10.81
N THR A 13 17.10 -1.24 9.87
CA THR A 13 17.39 -0.07 9.03
C THR A 13 17.29 1.25 9.78
N LYS A 14 16.63 1.26 10.95
CA LYS A 14 16.28 2.44 11.76
C LYS A 14 15.41 3.48 11.05
N THR A 15 14.98 3.19 9.83
CA THR A 15 14.09 4.07 9.05
C THR A 15 13.08 3.24 8.26
N PRO A 16 11.81 3.67 8.18
CA PRO A 16 10.79 2.97 7.41
C PRO A 16 11.05 3.05 5.89
N PHE A 17 11.73 4.10 5.43
CA PHE A 17 12.01 4.33 4.01
C PHE A 17 12.98 3.28 3.46
N LEU A 18 14.12 3.07 4.14
CA LEU A 18 15.12 2.10 3.69
C LEU A 18 14.63 0.66 3.84
N ALA A 19 13.84 0.36 4.88
CA ALA A 19 13.20 -0.96 5.01
C ALA A 19 12.25 -1.24 3.83
N SER A 20 11.41 -0.27 3.49
CA SER A 20 10.47 -0.41 2.36
C SER A 20 11.22 -0.49 1.03
N ALA A 21 12.32 0.26 0.85
CA ALA A 21 13.17 0.18 -0.34
C ALA A 21 13.77 -1.23 -0.55
N ILE A 22 14.29 -1.85 0.52
CA ILE A 22 14.83 -3.22 0.46
C ILE A 22 13.72 -4.21 0.03
N SER A 23 12.54 -4.12 0.65
CA SER A 23 11.40 -4.96 0.27
C SER A 23 10.99 -4.72 -1.19
N PHE A 24 10.96 -3.49 -1.67
CA PHE A 24 10.60 -3.19 -3.06
C PHE A 24 11.65 -3.72 -4.04
N CYS A 25 12.95 -3.62 -3.74
CA CYS A 25 13.98 -4.22 -4.58
C CYS A 25 13.84 -5.75 -4.68
N LEU A 26 13.55 -6.43 -3.56
CA LEU A 26 13.35 -7.88 -3.54
C LEU A 26 12.06 -8.30 -4.24
N GLY A 27 10.99 -7.52 -4.08
CA GLY A 27 9.74 -7.72 -4.81
C GLY A 27 9.92 -7.52 -6.32
N SER A 28 10.69 -6.51 -6.74
CA SER A 28 11.05 -6.33 -8.15
C SER A 28 11.80 -7.55 -8.71
N LEU A 29 12.75 -8.10 -7.96
CA LEU A 29 13.49 -9.30 -8.38
C LEU A 29 12.54 -10.51 -8.50
N PHE A 30 11.65 -10.68 -7.53
CA PHE A 30 10.62 -11.72 -7.58
C PHE A 30 9.70 -11.55 -8.79
N LEU A 31 9.25 -10.34 -9.09
CA LEU A 31 8.39 -10.03 -10.23
C LEU A 31 9.12 -10.20 -11.56
N LEU A 32 10.43 -9.91 -11.64
CA LEU A 32 11.25 -10.21 -12.82
C LEU A 32 11.30 -11.71 -13.09
N ILE A 33 11.47 -12.52 -12.04
CA ILE A 33 11.43 -13.99 -12.15
C ILE A 33 10.02 -14.42 -12.57
N ALA A 34 8.97 -13.88 -11.98
CA ALA A 34 7.59 -14.19 -12.33
C ALA A 34 7.29 -13.87 -13.80
N LEU A 35 7.74 -12.71 -14.30
CA LEU A 35 7.58 -12.27 -15.68
C LEU A 35 8.29 -13.21 -16.66
N TYR A 36 9.50 -13.66 -16.31
CA TYR A 36 10.22 -14.66 -17.10
C TYR A 36 9.48 -16.01 -17.14
N LEU A 37 8.95 -16.46 -16.00
CA LEU A 37 8.21 -17.72 -15.89
C LEU A 37 6.85 -17.69 -16.61
N THR A 38 6.19 -16.53 -16.69
CA THR A 38 4.93 -16.37 -17.44
C THR A 38 5.13 -16.18 -18.93
N GLY A 39 6.38 -16.04 -19.41
CA GLY A 39 6.70 -15.82 -20.82
C GLY A 39 6.43 -14.39 -21.30
N ASP A 40 6.21 -13.46 -20.38
CA ASP A 40 6.01 -12.05 -20.71
C ASP A 40 7.35 -11.39 -21.11
N HIS A 41 7.31 -10.53 -22.13
CA HIS A 41 8.50 -9.76 -22.52
C HIS A 41 8.94 -8.79 -21.42
N ILE A 42 10.21 -8.83 -21.02
CA ILE A 42 10.79 -7.94 -20.00
C ILE A 42 10.75 -6.45 -20.41
N GLY A 43 10.76 -6.19 -21.72
CA GLY A 43 10.69 -4.83 -22.27
C GLY A 43 9.37 -4.13 -21.97
N PHE A 44 9.48 -2.84 -21.67
CA PHE A 44 8.36 -1.90 -21.66
C PHE A 44 8.26 -1.24 -23.03
N ASP A 45 7.08 -1.26 -23.65
CA ASP A 45 6.82 -0.42 -24.80
C ASP A 45 6.59 1.02 -24.32
N LEU A 46 7.53 1.91 -24.63
CA LEU A 46 7.46 3.32 -24.22
C LEU A 46 6.25 4.04 -24.83
N SER A 47 5.73 3.55 -25.97
CA SER A 47 4.56 4.13 -26.63
C SER A 47 3.32 4.08 -25.73
N VAL A 48 3.24 3.12 -24.81
CA VAL A 48 2.13 2.98 -23.86
C VAL A 48 2.03 4.21 -22.95
N PHE A 49 3.16 4.81 -22.55
CA PHE A 49 3.15 6.01 -21.70
C PHE A 49 2.71 7.27 -22.45
N GLN A 50 2.90 7.30 -23.77
CA GLN A 50 2.54 8.43 -24.63
C GLN A 50 1.08 8.34 -25.11
N ASN A 51 0.63 7.12 -25.44
CA ASN A 51 -0.66 6.88 -26.08
C ASN A 51 -1.79 6.59 -25.10
N LYS A 52 -1.48 6.35 -23.82
CA LYS A 52 -2.48 6.06 -22.79
C LYS A 52 -2.67 7.25 -21.84
N PRO A 53 -3.85 7.39 -21.22
CA PRO A 53 -4.12 8.53 -20.35
C PRO A 53 -3.13 8.65 -19.19
N TRP A 54 -2.68 9.87 -18.92
CA TRP A 54 -1.69 10.18 -17.88
C TRP A 54 -2.10 9.70 -16.47
N TRP A 55 -3.40 9.64 -16.19
CA TRP A 55 -3.93 9.25 -14.88
C TRP A 55 -3.58 7.79 -14.52
N LEU A 56 -3.30 6.92 -15.50
CA LEU A 56 -2.85 5.54 -15.26
C LEU A 56 -1.56 5.46 -14.46
N TRP A 57 -0.72 6.49 -14.57
CA TRP A 57 0.61 6.54 -13.96
C TRP A 57 0.61 7.23 -12.59
N THR A 58 -0.56 7.63 -12.09
CA THR A 58 -0.71 8.30 -10.78
C THR A 58 -0.67 7.34 -9.60
N ALA A 59 -0.70 6.02 -9.85
CA ALA A 59 -0.74 4.99 -8.82
C ALA A 59 0.40 5.11 -7.78
N GLY A 60 1.59 5.54 -8.20
CA GLY A 60 2.71 5.77 -7.29
C GLY A 60 2.45 6.91 -6.30
N ILE A 61 1.82 7.99 -6.75
CA ILE A 61 1.49 9.16 -5.92
C ILE A 61 0.38 8.81 -4.93
N THR A 62 -0.68 8.15 -5.39
CA THR A 62 -1.80 7.72 -4.53
C THR A 62 -1.34 6.71 -3.49
N GLY A 63 -0.44 5.78 -3.86
CA GLY A 63 0.14 4.81 -2.94
C GLY A 63 1.04 5.47 -1.88
N ALA A 64 1.87 6.43 -2.27
CA ALA A 64 2.70 7.19 -1.34
C ALA A 64 1.85 7.99 -0.33
N PHE A 65 0.76 8.61 -0.78
CA PHE A 65 -0.21 9.27 0.08
C PHE A 65 -0.81 8.29 1.10
N SER A 66 -1.34 7.16 0.65
CA SER A 66 -1.99 6.20 1.54
C SER A 66 -1.02 5.58 2.55
N LEU A 67 0.22 5.28 2.13
CA LEU A 67 1.27 4.82 3.04
C LEU A 67 1.62 5.88 4.09
N THR A 68 1.77 7.14 3.68
CA THR A 68 2.11 8.25 4.58
C THR A 68 1.02 8.44 5.63
N VAL A 69 -0.25 8.48 5.21
CA VAL A 69 -1.38 8.57 6.14
C VAL A 69 -1.37 7.40 7.11
N ASN A 70 -1.14 6.17 6.63
CA ASN A 70 -1.10 4.98 7.47
C ASN A 70 -0.04 5.08 8.58
N VAL A 71 1.16 5.59 8.26
CA VAL A 71 2.24 5.83 9.23
C VAL A 71 1.87 6.92 10.25
N LEU A 72 1.24 8.01 9.80
CA LEU A 72 0.84 9.12 10.68
C LEU A 72 -0.32 8.76 11.61
N VAL A 73 -1.25 7.96 11.12
CA VAL A 73 -2.44 7.51 11.86
C VAL A 73 -2.10 6.44 12.90
N PHE A 74 -1.15 5.55 12.62
CA PHE A 74 -0.76 4.45 13.51
C PHE A 74 -0.51 4.85 14.98
N PRO A 75 0.38 5.80 15.30
CA PRO A 75 0.63 6.21 16.68
C PRO A 75 -0.55 6.95 17.34
N LYS A 76 -1.53 7.40 16.54
CA LYS A 76 -2.67 8.22 16.99
C LYS A 76 -3.91 7.38 17.27
N LEU A 77 -4.23 6.44 16.38
CA LEU A 77 -5.44 5.62 16.48
C LEU A 77 -5.18 4.18 16.95
N GLY A 78 -3.92 3.76 16.98
CA GLY A 78 -3.52 2.38 17.29
C GLY A 78 -3.67 1.44 16.09
N SER A 79 -3.13 0.23 16.24
CA SER A 79 -2.99 -0.73 15.13
C SER A 79 -4.32 -1.11 14.49
N ILE A 80 -5.35 -1.36 15.30
CA ILE A 80 -6.62 -1.89 14.78
C ILE A 80 -7.35 -0.85 13.92
N GLN A 81 -7.52 0.37 14.41
CA GLN A 81 -8.19 1.43 13.65
C GLN A 81 -7.42 1.79 12.38
N THR A 82 -6.10 1.81 12.48
CA THR A 82 -5.20 2.09 11.36
C THR A 82 -5.32 1.04 10.26
N ALA A 83 -5.60 -0.22 10.61
CA ALA A 83 -5.84 -1.28 9.64
C ALA A 83 -7.28 -1.27 9.07
N LEU A 84 -8.29 -1.09 9.91
CA LEU A 84 -9.70 -1.26 9.51
C LEU A 84 -10.29 -0.04 8.80
N LEU A 85 -9.95 1.19 9.20
CA LEU A 85 -10.54 2.40 8.61
C LEU A 85 -10.22 2.55 7.11
N PRO A 86 -8.98 2.30 6.65
CA PRO A 86 -8.68 2.30 5.23
C PRO A 86 -9.46 1.22 4.46
N ILE A 87 -9.69 0.04 5.05
CA ILE A 87 -10.47 -1.03 4.40
C ILE A 87 -11.90 -0.56 4.15
N VAL A 88 -12.52 0.16 5.09
CA VAL A 88 -13.85 0.76 4.89
C VAL A 88 -13.84 1.72 3.70
N GLY A 89 -12.84 2.61 3.62
CA GLY A 89 -12.68 3.50 2.47
C GLY A 89 -12.48 2.74 1.15
N GLN A 90 -11.67 1.67 1.14
CA GLN A 90 -11.45 0.84 -0.05
C GLN A 90 -12.75 0.21 -0.56
N ILE A 91 -13.58 -0.31 0.36
CA ILE A 91 -14.88 -0.90 0.01
C ILE A 91 -15.82 0.14 -0.57
N ILE A 92 -15.93 1.32 0.05
CA ILE A 92 -16.77 2.42 -0.43
C ILE A 92 -16.34 2.84 -1.84
N MET A 93 -15.03 3.00 -2.06
CA MET A 93 -14.51 3.35 -3.38
C MET A 93 -14.77 2.24 -4.40
N GLY A 94 -14.54 0.97 -4.04
CA GLY A 94 -14.83 -0.17 -4.91
C GLY A 94 -16.29 -0.21 -5.35
N LEU A 95 -17.24 0.00 -4.43
CA LEU A 95 -18.66 0.10 -4.77
C LEU A 95 -18.99 1.30 -5.66
N THR A 96 -18.34 2.43 -5.41
CA THR A 96 -18.50 3.63 -6.24
C THR A 96 -18.02 3.36 -7.67
N ILE A 97 -16.87 2.70 -7.82
CA ILE A 97 -16.31 2.31 -9.10
C ILE A 97 -17.24 1.33 -9.83
N ASP A 98 -17.69 0.29 -9.15
CA ASP A 98 -18.63 -0.71 -9.70
C ASP A 98 -19.95 -0.07 -10.15
N GLN A 99 -20.53 0.82 -9.33
CA GLN A 99 -21.84 1.41 -9.58
C GLN A 99 -21.83 2.37 -10.77
N PHE A 100 -20.76 3.15 -10.91
CA PHE A 100 -20.66 4.19 -11.95
C PHE A 100 -19.79 3.78 -13.14
N GLY A 101 -19.21 2.58 -13.13
CA GLY A 101 -18.30 2.11 -14.20
C GLY A 101 -17.04 2.97 -14.31
N LEU A 102 -16.56 3.54 -13.19
CA LEU A 102 -15.38 4.39 -13.21
C LEU A 102 -14.15 3.61 -13.69
N PHE A 103 -13.20 4.30 -14.33
CA PHE A 103 -12.00 3.67 -14.87
C PHE A 103 -12.29 2.52 -15.85
N ASN A 104 -13.35 2.61 -16.66
CA ASN A 104 -13.79 1.54 -17.57
C ASN A 104 -14.09 0.21 -16.86
N ALA A 105 -14.48 0.25 -15.59
CA ALA A 105 -14.94 -0.93 -14.87
C ALA A 105 -16.31 -1.40 -15.41
N PRO A 106 -16.61 -2.71 -15.41
CA PRO A 106 -17.93 -3.20 -15.76
C PRO A 106 -18.97 -2.67 -14.75
N VAL A 107 -20.03 -2.04 -15.24
CA VAL A 107 -21.09 -1.49 -14.39
C VAL A 107 -21.82 -2.62 -13.67
N SER A 108 -21.78 -2.60 -12.35
CA SER A 108 -22.44 -3.58 -11.48
C SER A 108 -23.31 -2.83 -10.47
N GLN A 109 -24.63 -2.89 -10.67
CA GLN A 109 -25.59 -2.24 -9.77
C GLN A 109 -25.45 -2.77 -8.33
N ILE A 110 -25.43 -1.84 -7.38
CA ILE A 110 -25.36 -2.16 -5.96
C ILE A 110 -26.63 -2.94 -5.56
N LYS A 111 -26.44 -4.23 -5.28
CA LYS A 111 -27.48 -5.10 -4.71
C LYS A 111 -27.57 -4.88 -3.20
N LEU A 112 -28.77 -5.10 -2.63
CA LEU A 112 -29.02 -4.97 -1.19
C LEU A 112 -28.04 -5.79 -0.34
N ILE A 113 -27.64 -6.98 -0.81
CA ILE A 113 -26.64 -7.82 -0.12
C ILE A 113 -25.26 -7.16 0.01
N LYS A 114 -24.81 -6.37 -0.98
CA LYS A 114 -23.55 -5.62 -0.90
C LYS A 114 -23.66 -4.56 0.20
N VAL A 115 -24.78 -3.83 0.26
CA VAL A 115 -25.05 -2.81 1.29
C VAL A 115 -25.03 -3.42 2.69
N VAL A 116 -25.72 -4.54 2.89
CA VAL A 116 -25.74 -5.28 4.16
C VAL A 116 -24.34 -5.72 4.57
N GLY A 117 -23.55 -6.24 3.62
CA GLY A 117 -22.14 -6.59 3.87
C GLY A 117 -21.30 -5.40 4.32
N VAL A 118 -21.43 -4.23 3.69
CA VAL A 118 -20.73 -3.01 4.11
C VAL A 118 -21.16 -2.56 5.49
N LEU A 119 -22.47 -2.62 5.81
CA LEU A 119 -22.96 -2.30 7.14
C LEU A 119 -22.37 -3.23 8.20
N PHE A 120 -22.21 -4.53 7.92
CA PHE A 120 -21.54 -5.46 8.83
C PHE A 120 -20.06 -5.12 9.04
N VAL A 121 -19.34 -4.72 7.98
CA VAL A 121 -17.94 -4.29 8.10
C VAL A 121 -17.83 -3.02 8.96
N ILE A 122 -18.72 -2.04 8.74
CA ILE A 122 -18.77 -0.81 9.54
C ILE A 122 -19.12 -1.14 11.00
N ALA A 123 -20.10 -2.00 11.24
CA ALA A 123 -20.49 -2.41 12.59
C ALA A 123 -19.32 -3.12 13.31
N GLY A 124 -18.64 -4.07 12.65
CA GLY A 124 -17.47 -4.74 13.20
C GLY A 124 -16.33 -3.77 13.52
N MET A 125 -16.11 -2.77 12.66
CA MET A 125 -15.14 -1.70 12.91
C MET A 125 -15.55 -0.86 14.14
N LEU A 126 -16.81 -0.44 14.24
CA LEU A 126 -17.32 0.32 15.38
C LEU A 126 -17.22 -0.46 16.69
N LEU A 127 -17.57 -1.75 16.69
CA LEU A 127 -17.39 -2.62 17.86
C LEU A 127 -15.93 -2.64 18.29
N THR A 128 -15.01 -2.82 17.35
CA THR A 128 -13.58 -2.85 17.68
C THR A 128 -13.06 -1.50 18.18
N VAL A 129 -13.64 -0.39 17.74
CA VAL A 129 -13.32 0.95 18.22
C VAL A 129 -13.87 1.19 19.63
N LEU A 130 -15.09 0.74 19.91
CA LEU A 130 -15.78 0.95 21.18
C LEU A 130 -15.24 0.04 22.30
N PHE A 131 -14.92 -1.21 21.95
CA PHE A 131 -14.43 -2.23 22.89
C PHE A 131 -12.91 -2.46 22.81
N GLY A 132 -12.21 -1.78 21.91
CA GLY A 132 -10.76 -1.85 21.79
C GLY A 132 -10.05 -1.30 23.03
N SER A 133 -9.00 -2.00 23.47
CA SER A 133 -8.26 -1.70 24.70
C SER A 133 -7.88 -0.21 24.81
N LYS A 134 -8.35 0.45 25.86
CA LYS A 134 -8.02 1.85 26.22
C LYS A 134 -6.56 1.93 26.63
N ASN A 135 -5.64 1.96 25.67
CA ASN A 135 -4.26 2.29 25.96
C ASN A 135 -4.20 3.75 26.46
N LYS A 136 -3.95 3.92 27.76
CA LYS A 136 -3.90 5.20 28.52
C LYS A 136 -2.85 6.23 28.02
N ARG A 137 -2.20 6.01 26.87
CA ARG A 137 -1.01 6.76 26.42
C ARG A 137 -1.25 7.85 25.37
N SER A 138 -2.47 8.08 24.92
CA SER A 138 -2.77 9.06 23.87
C SER A 138 -3.75 10.14 24.36
N GLN A 139 -3.22 11.28 24.83
CA GLN A 139 -3.98 12.53 25.07
C GLN A 139 -4.40 13.19 23.74
N ILE A 140 -5.12 12.48 22.88
CA ILE A 140 -5.70 13.08 21.66
C ILE A 140 -7.08 13.62 22.00
N THR A 141 -7.32 14.88 21.68
CA THR A 141 -8.64 15.51 21.85
C THR A 141 -9.67 14.83 20.95
N THR A 142 -10.94 14.77 21.39
CA THR A 142 -12.03 14.11 20.65
C THR A 142 -12.16 14.62 19.20
N LYS A 143 -12.01 15.94 18.99
CA LYS A 143 -12.02 16.55 17.66
C LYS A 143 -10.85 16.08 16.78
N SER A 144 -9.65 15.97 17.35
CA SER A 144 -8.47 15.47 16.63
C SER A 144 -8.61 13.98 16.29
N LYS A 145 -9.24 13.18 17.15
CA LYS A 145 -9.48 11.75 16.88
C LYS A 145 -10.33 11.55 15.63
N TYR A 146 -11.47 12.23 15.50
CA TYR A 146 -12.32 12.11 14.32
C TYR A 146 -11.63 12.58 13.03
N ALA A 147 -10.80 13.62 13.12
CA ALA A 147 -9.99 14.06 11.97
C ALA A 147 -9.03 12.97 11.49
N TRP A 148 -8.33 12.29 12.41
CA TRP A 148 -7.46 11.15 12.07
C TRP A 148 -8.24 9.98 11.50
N GLN A 149 -9.45 9.70 12.01
CA GLN A 149 -10.30 8.63 11.49
C GLN A 149 -10.78 8.93 10.07
N PHE A 150 -11.21 10.16 9.82
CA PHE A 150 -11.57 10.63 8.49
C PHE A 150 -10.39 10.52 7.52
N LEU A 151 -9.20 10.96 7.93
CA LEU A 151 -7.99 10.87 7.11
C LEU A 151 -7.67 9.40 6.74
N ALA A 152 -7.85 8.47 7.68
CA ALA A 152 -7.65 7.03 7.45
C ALA A 152 -8.68 6.44 6.46
N ILE A 153 -9.95 6.88 6.52
CA ILE A 153 -10.96 6.48 5.53
C ILE A 153 -10.61 7.07 4.16
N LEU A 154 -10.17 8.34 4.12
CA LEU A 154 -9.76 9.01 2.88
C LEU A 154 -8.57 8.32 2.22
N SER A 155 -7.56 7.88 2.98
CA SER A 155 -6.47 7.08 2.42
C SER A 155 -6.95 5.73 1.88
N GLY A 156 -7.96 5.14 2.51
CA GLY A 156 -8.67 3.97 2.00
C GLY A 156 -9.36 4.20 0.66
N LEU A 157 -10.09 5.32 0.53
CA LEU A 157 -10.74 5.72 -0.73
C LEU A 157 -9.71 5.89 -1.85
N VAL A 158 -8.62 6.61 -1.57
CA VAL A 158 -7.51 6.83 -2.52
C VAL A 158 -6.82 5.52 -2.89
N PHE A 159 -6.64 4.61 -1.92
CA PHE A 159 -6.06 3.28 -2.19
C PHE A 159 -7.00 2.40 -3.02
N GLY A 160 -8.31 2.43 -2.77
CA GLY A 160 -9.30 1.73 -3.59
C GLY A 160 -9.28 2.22 -5.05
N MET A 161 -9.11 3.53 -5.25
CA MET A 161 -8.94 4.11 -6.58
C MET A 161 -7.64 3.61 -7.24
N GLN A 162 -6.54 3.55 -6.48
CA GLN A 162 -5.27 3.00 -6.95
C GLN A 162 -5.40 1.55 -7.46
N ILE A 163 -6.19 0.71 -6.78
CA ILE A 163 -6.41 -0.68 -7.21
C ILE A 163 -7.04 -0.73 -8.62
N ALA A 164 -8.05 0.09 -8.87
CA ALA A 164 -8.70 0.16 -10.18
C ALA A 164 -7.77 0.74 -11.26
N ILE A 165 -7.00 1.78 -10.92
CA ILE A 165 -6.00 2.36 -11.81
C ILE A 165 -4.95 1.32 -12.21
N ASN A 166 -4.44 0.53 -11.24
CA ASN A 166 -3.50 -0.55 -11.51
C ASN A 166 -4.10 -1.64 -12.41
N GLY A 167 -5.38 -1.96 -12.24
CA GLY A 167 -6.09 -2.89 -13.13
C GLY A 167 -6.11 -2.40 -14.57
N GLN A 168 -6.46 -1.13 -14.80
CA GLN A 168 -6.46 -0.53 -16.14
C GLN A 168 -5.06 -0.35 -16.72
N ALA A 169 -4.07 -0.02 -15.89
CA ALA A 169 -2.67 0.00 -16.33
C ALA A 169 -2.21 -1.39 -16.76
N GLY A 170 -2.72 -2.45 -16.11
CA GLY A 170 -2.43 -3.85 -16.46
C GLY A 170 -2.96 -4.21 -17.84
N ILE A 171 -4.19 -3.79 -18.13
CA ILE A 171 -4.80 -3.92 -19.46
C ILE A 171 -3.99 -3.10 -20.49
N ALA A 172 -3.60 -1.88 -20.15
CA ALA A 172 -2.84 -1.00 -21.05
C ALA A 172 -1.43 -1.52 -21.37
N MET A 173 -0.77 -2.20 -20.41
CA MET A 173 0.56 -2.80 -20.58
C MET A 173 0.52 -4.25 -21.09
N GLY A 174 -0.67 -4.86 -21.19
CA GLY A 174 -0.85 -6.26 -21.55
C GLY A 174 -0.37 -7.26 -20.50
N SER A 175 0.04 -6.81 -19.31
CA SER A 175 0.51 -7.67 -18.22
C SER A 175 0.38 -6.95 -16.87
N PRO A 176 -0.42 -7.50 -15.92
CA PRO A 176 -0.47 -7.00 -14.55
C PRO A 176 0.88 -7.07 -13.84
N VAL A 177 1.70 -8.09 -14.16
CA VAL A 177 3.03 -8.28 -13.57
C VAL A 177 3.95 -7.11 -13.94
N LYS A 178 3.88 -6.60 -15.18
CA LYS A 178 4.64 -5.42 -15.61
C LYS A 178 4.29 -4.16 -14.84
N VAL A 179 3.01 -3.95 -14.53
CA VAL A 179 2.56 -2.79 -13.76
C VAL A 179 3.09 -2.86 -12.33
N THR A 180 2.96 -4.02 -11.68
CA THR A 180 3.49 -4.21 -10.32
C THR A 180 5.01 -4.05 -10.32
N LEU A 181 5.71 -4.61 -11.32
CA LEU A 181 7.15 -4.44 -11.47
C LEU A 181 7.53 -2.96 -11.60
N LEU A 182 6.85 -2.21 -12.46
CA LEU A 182 7.08 -0.78 -12.62
C LEU A 182 6.88 -0.02 -11.30
N ALA A 183 5.78 -0.30 -10.58
CA ALA A 183 5.50 0.33 -9.30
C ALA A 183 6.58 0.04 -8.25
N PHE A 184 7.06 -1.21 -8.19
CA PHE A 184 8.12 -1.63 -7.27
C PHE A 184 9.46 -0.98 -7.62
N VAL A 185 9.81 -0.92 -8.92
CA VAL A 185 11.04 -0.27 -9.40
C VAL A 185 10.99 1.23 -9.09
N VAL A 186 9.94 1.94 -9.51
CA VAL A 186 9.79 3.39 -9.24
C VAL A 186 9.79 3.67 -7.74
N GLY A 187 9.03 2.88 -6.97
CA GLY A 187 8.98 3.03 -5.51
C GLY A 187 10.33 2.79 -4.85
N SER A 188 11.13 1.82 -5.32
CA SER A 188 12.47 1.57 -4.80
C SER A 188 13.38 2.78 -5.00
N PHE A 189 13.40 3.40 -6.19
CA PHE A 189 14.21 4.59 -6.46
C PHE A 189 13.77 5.78 -5.62
N LEU A 190 12.46 6.01 -5.51
CA LEU A 190 11.90 7.09 -4.70
C LEU A 190 12.26 6.93 -3.21
N LEU A 191 12.12 5.72 -2.66
CA LEU A 191 12.42 5.45 -1.25
C LEU A 191 13.93 5.50 -0.96
N ILE A 192 14.78 5.08 -1.90
CA ILE A 192 16.24 5.25 -1.80
C ILE A 192 16.57 6.76 -1.81
N GLY A 193 15.95 7.53 -2.69
CA GLY A 193 16.09 8.99 -2.75
C GLY A 193 15.70 9.66 -1.44
N ILE A 194 14.52 9.35 -0.89
CA ILE A 194 14.07 9.85 0.42
C ILE A 194 15.03 9.42 1.53
N SER A 195 15.53 8.18 1.51
CA SER A 195 16.50 7.70 2.50
C SER A 195 17.80 8.51 2.46
N ARG A 196 18.27 8.89 1.26
CA ARG A 196 19.44 9.77 1.10
C ARG A 196 19.17 11.19 1.58
N LEU A 197 18.02 11.77 1.20
CA LEU A 197 17.63 13.13 1.60
C LEU A 197 17.44 13.27 3.12
N THR A 198 16.99 12.21 3.79
CA THR A 198 16.86 12.17 5.26
C THR A 198 18.18 11.86 5.99
N GLY A 199 19.31 11.78 5.27
CA GLY A 199 20.62 11.53 5.86
C GLY A 199 20.82 10.11 6.39
N THR A 200 20.03 9.13 5.91
CA THR A 200 20.15 7.74 6.36
C THR A 200 21.51 7.15 5.93
N PRO A 201 22.34 6.63 6.85
CA PRO A 201 23.64 6.04 6.51
C PRO A 201 23.45 4.64 5.90
N ILE A 202 23.02 4.58 4.64
CA ILE A 202 22.56 3.34 3.96
C ILE A 202 23.56 2.19 4.12
N ARG A 203 24.86 2.46 3.93
CA ARG A 203 25.90 1.41 3.97
C ARG A 203 25.99 0.74 5.35
N GLU A 204 25.86 1.51 6.43
CA GLU A 204 25.87 0.98 7.80
C GLU A 204 24.60 0.20 8.07
N ARG A 205 23.44 0.76 7.70
CA ARG A 205 22.14 0.11 7.91
C ARG A 205 22.04 -1.22 7.16
N LEU A 206 22.65 -1.34 5.98
CA LEU A 206 22.74 -2.61 5.26
C LEU A 206 23.59 -3.66 6.00
N LYS A 207 24.64 -3.24 6.72
CA LYS A 207 25.40 -4.15 7.61
C LYS A 207 24.52 -4.62 8.78
N ASP A 208 23.75 -3.72 9.38
CA ASP A 208 22.82 -4.05 10.47
C ASP A 208 21.75 -5.05 10.02
N VAL A 209 21.20 -4.87 8.81
CA VAL A 209 20.29 -5.84 8.20
C VAL A 209 20.97 -7.19 8.01
N LYS A 210 22.21 -7.22 7.50
CA LYS A 210 22.97 -8.47 7.33
C LYS A 210 23.18 -9.22 8.65
N ILE A 211 23.38 -8.50 9.76
CA ILE A 211 23.44 -9.09 11.10
C ILE A 211 22.05 -9.63 11.49
N GLY A 212 21.00 -8.83 11.30
CA GLY A 212 19.62 -9.21 11.58
C GLY A 212 19.15 -10.47 10.86
N LEU A 213 19.62 -10.72 9.64
CA LEU A 213 19.31 -11.92 8.87
C LEU A 213 19.74 -13.23 9.53
N LYS A 214 20.71 -13.19 10.46
CA LYS A 214 21.11 -14.38 11.22
C LYS A 214 20.03 -14.79 12.22
N THR A 215 19.23 -13.84 12.71
CA THR A 215 18.19 -14.08 13.71
C THR A 215 16.81 -14.17 13.05
N ASP A 216 16.49 -13.24 12.16
CA ASP A 216 15.18 -13.14 11.52
C ASP A 216 15.29 -13.32 10.00
N ARG A 217 15.43 -14.58 9.54
CA ARG A 217 15.59 -14.88 8.10
C ARG A 217 14.41 -14.43 7.23
N TRP A 218 13.23 -14.33 7.83
CA TRP A 218 11.97 -13.97 7.17
C TRP A 218 11.86 -12.48 6.80
N ILE A 219 12.78 -11.61 7.27
CA ILE A 219 12.71 -10.16 7.01
C ILE A 219 12.86 -9.77 5.54
N LEU A 220 13.36 -10.69 4.69
CA LEU A 220 13.48 -10.48 3.24
C LEU A 220 12.20 -10.83 2.46
N LEU A 221 11.27 -11.57 3.09
CA LEU A 221 10.04 -11.99 2.42
C LEU A 221 9.05 -10.83 2.22
N GLY A 222 9.31 -9.67 2.82
CA GLY A 222 8.44 -8.50 2.72
C GLY A 222 8.21 -8.05 1.29
N GLY A 223 9.22 -8.20 0.42
CA GLY A 223 9.08 -7.93 -1.01
C GLY A 223 8.14 -8.89 -1.71
N ILE A 224 8.28 -10.18 -1.44
CA ILE A 224 7.44 -11.25 -2.04
C ILE A 224 5.99 -11.11 -1.58
N PHE A 225 5.74 -10.82 -0.31
CA PHE A 225 4.37 -10.63 0.20
C PHE A 225 3.70 -9.34 -0.28
N GLY A 226 4.45 -8.42 -0.89
CA GLY A 226 3.89 -7.20 -1.47
C GLY A 226 3.73 -7.25 -2.99
N ALA A 227 4.47 -8.15 -3.65
CA ALA A 227 4.47 -8.35 -5.09
C ALA A 227 3.31 -9.28 -5.50
#